data_AF-A0A8J8B869-F1
#
_entry.id   AF-A0A8J8B869-F1
#
_cell.length_a   1.000
_cell.length_b   1.000
_cell.length_c   1.000
_cell.angle_alpha   90.00
_cell.angle_beta   90.00
_cell.angle_gamma   90.00
#
_symmetry.space_group_name_H-M   'P 1'
#
loop_
_entity.id
_entity.type
_entity.pdbx_description
1 polymer ?
#
loop_
_entity_poly.entity_id
_entity_poly.type
_entity_poly.pdbx_seq_one_letter_code
_entity_poly.pdbx_strand_id
1 'polypeptide(L)'
;MLARHWPPRFDVAAESRFPPARPGRLAHQIRQDLWRELQGLRGFSPVIQIDADERGLTVTAGGRLEAASLPHDLARARIAALLECPRHRARWLAWAQERTT
;
A
#
# COMPACT_ATOMS: atom_id res chain seq x y z
N MET A 1 5.29 -8.78 -5.15
CA MET A 1 4.19 -7.93 -5.67
C MET A 1 2.84 -8.55 -5.32
N LEU A 2 1.84 -7.77 -4.92
CA LEU A 2 0.48 -8.21 -4.58
C LEU A 2 -0.56 -7.33 -5.30
N ALA A 3 -1.37 -7.89 -6.18
CA ALA A 3 -2.35 -7.17 -7.00
C ALA A 3 -3.70 -7.90 -7.04
N ARG A 4 -4.81 -7.16 -7.15
CA ARG A 4 -6.16 -7.75 -7.32
C ARG A 4 -6.46 -8.16 -8.77
N HIS A 5 -5.91 -7.45 -9.76
CA HIS A 5 -6.09 -7.74 -11.19
C HIS A 5 -4.74 -7.76 -11.90
N TRP A 6 -4.62 -8.61 -12.94
CA TRP A 6 -3.45 -8.73 -13.79
C TRP A 6 -3.74 -8.19 -15.21
N PRO A 7 -2.80 -7.49 -15.87
CA PRO A 7 -1.51 -7.05 -15.34
C PRO A 7 -1.67 -5.92 -14.30
N PRO A 8 -0.78 -5.86 -13.29
CA PRO A 8 -0.78 -4.80 -12.28
C PRO A 8 -0.55 -3.44 -12.95
N ARG A 9 -1.33 -2.45 -12.54
CA ARG A 9 -1.22 -1.07 -13.04
C ARG A 9 -1.24 -0.11 -11.86
N PHE A 10 -0.32 0.84 -11.89
CA PHE A 10 -0.24 1.96 -10.97
C PHE A 10 -0.64 3.23 -11.72
N ASP A 11 -1.94 3.42 -11.94
CA ASP A 11 -2.42 4.69 -12.51
C ASP A 11 -2.25 5.83 -11.47
N VAL A 12 -2.27 5.48 -10.18
CA VAL A 12 -1.84 6.32 -9.06
C VAL A 12 -1.05 5.49 -8.04
N ALA A 13 0.01 6.06 -7.47
CA ALA A 13 0.81 5.43 -6.42
C ALA A 13 1.50 6.45 -5.51
N ALA A 14 1.82 6.02 -4.29
CA ALA A 14 2.75 6.69 -3.40
C ALA A 14 3.72 5.65 -2.79
N GLU A 15 4.88 6.13 -2.34
CA GLU A 15 5.95 5.31 -1.78
C GLU A 15 6.25 5.72 -0.34
N SER A 16 6.62 4.75 0.50
CA SER A 16 7.19 5.02 1.82
C SER A 16 8.18 3.92 2.25
N ARG A 17 9.13 4.28 3.11
CA ARG A 17 10.11 3.37 3.69
C ARG A 17 9.62 2.77 5.00
N PHE A 18 9.86 1.49 5.20
CA PHE A 18 9.57 0.75 6.41
C PHE A 18 10.83 0.05 6.92
N PRO A 19 10.96 -0.17 8.24
CA PRO A 19 12.02 -1.03 8.76
C PRO A 19 11.86 -2.48 8.26
N PRO A 20 12.90 -3.33 8.40
CA PRO A 20 12.81 -4.74 8.09
C PRO A 20 11.59 -5.41 8.75
N ALA A 21 10.79 -6.10 7.93
CA ALA A 21 9.59 -6.82 8.34
C ALA A 21 9.27 -7.92 7.31
N ARG A 22 8.27 -8.78 7.57
CA ARG A 22 7.84 -9.79 6.59
C ARG A 22 7.07 -9.13 5.44
N PRO A 23 7.62 -9.07 4.21
CA PRO A 23 7.04 -8.27 3.13
C PRO A 23 5.61 -8.70 2.77
N GLY A 24 5.35 -10.01 2.69
CA GLY A 24 4.02 -10.52 2.37
C GLY A 24 2.95 -10.06 3.39
N ARG A 25 3.26 -10.14 4.69
CA ARG A 25 2.33 -9.73 5.75
C ARG A 25 2.08 -8.22 5.73
N LEU A 26 3.15 -7.44 5.54
CA LEU A 26 3.06 -6.00 5.41
C LEU A 26 2.18 -5.62 4.20
N ALA A 27 2.43 -6.24 3.05
CA ALA A 27 1.65 -6.02 1.84
C ALA A 27 0.16 -6.33 2.03
N HIS A 28 -0.19 -7.42 2.72
CA HIS A 28 -1.58 -7.77 2.98
C HIS A 28 -2.31 -6.74 3.84
N GLN A 29 -1.68 -6.25 4.91
CA GLN A 29 -2.27 -5.24 5.79
C GLN A 29 -2.44 -3.90 5.07
N ILE A 30 -1.39 -3.43 4.39
CA ILE A 30 -1.44 -2.17 3.62
C ILE A 30 -2.51 -2.26 2.54
N ARG A 31 -2.59 -3.36 1.80
CA ARG A 31 -3.63 -3.57 0.78
C ARG A 31 -5.05 -3.49 1.36
N GLN A 32 -5.27 -4.06 2.55
CA GLN A 32 -6.57 -4.07 3.20
C GLN A 32 -7.03 -2.65 3.56
N ASP A 33 -6.14 -1.84 4.14
CA ASP A 33 -6.49 -0.48 4.54
C ASP A 33 -6.52 0.47 3.34
N LEU A 34 -5.65 0.26 2.35
CA LEU A 34 -5.71 0.99 1.08
C LEU A 34 -7.04 0.76 0.37
N TRP A 35 -7.54 -0.48 0.36
CA TRP A 35 -8.87 -0.77 -0.15
C TRP A 35 -9.94 -0.04 0.67
N ARG A 36 -9.88 -0.08 2.00
CA ARG A 36 -10.87 0.61 2.84
C ARG A 36 -10.92 2.11 2.61
N GLU A 37 -9.76 2.73 2.40
CA GLU A 37 -9.61 4.16 2.16
C GLU A 37 -10.16 4.58 0.78
N LEU A 38 -9.96 3.74 -0.24
CA LEU A 38 -10.21 4.11 -1.64
C LEU A 38 -11.32 3.30 -2.34
N GLN A 39 -11.99 2.37 -1.66
CA GLN A 39 -13.07 1.54 -2.23
C GLN A 39 -14.25 2.35 -2.79
N GLY A 40 -14.44 3.59 -2.34
CA GLY A 40 -15.45 4.49 -2.88
C GLY A 40 -15.11 5.06 -4.27
N LEU A 41 -13.88 4.88 -4.74
CA LEU A 41 -13.44 5.32 -6.06
C LEU A 41 -13.79 4.26 -7.12
N ARG A 42 -14.50 4.69 -8.16
CA ARG A 42 -14.97 3.79 -9.22
C ARG A 42 -13.77 3.16 -9.95
N GLY A 43 -13.82 1.84 -10.09
CA GLY A 43 -12.78 1.05 -10.76
C GLY A 43 -11.43 1.00 -10.03
N PHE A 44 -11.35 1.44 -8.78
CA PHE A 44 -10.12 1.32 -8.01
C PHE A 44 -9.76 -0.15 -7.75
N SER A 45 -8.50 -0.51 -8.03
CA SER A 45 -7.98 -1.85 -7.79
C SER A 45 -6.59 -1.76 -7.14
N PRO A 46 -6.44 -2.14 -5.86
CA PRO A 46 -5.19 -1.94 -5.13
C PRO A 46 -4.08 -2.87 -5.65
N VAL A 47 -2.87 -2.31 -5.70
CA VAL A 47 -1.61 -2.97 -6.03
C VAL A 47 -0.57 -2.52 -4.99
N ILE A 48 0.13 -3.48 -4.41
CA ILE A 48 1.25 -3.26 -3.49
C ILE A 48 2.51 -3.90 -4.07
N GLN A 49 3.56 -3.12 -4.21
CA GLN A 49 4.92 -3.59 -4.48
C GLN A 49 5.78 -3.33 -3.24
N ILE A 50 6.59 -4.31 -2.89
CA ILE A 50 7.56 -4.18 -1.80
C ILE A 50 8.89 -4.69 -2.33
N ASP A 51 9.89 -3.82 -2.26
CA ASP A 51 11.27 -4.11 -2.58
C ASP A 51 12.06 -4.09 -1.26
N ALA A 52 12.86 -5.13 -1.01
CA ALA A 52 13.67 -5.26 0.19
C ALA A 52 15.12 -4.90 -0.13
N ASP A 53 15.73 -4.07 0.71
CA ASP A 53 17.14 -3.71 0.67
C ASP A 53 17.80 -3.92 2.05
N GLU A 54 19.10 -3.65 2.16
CA GLU A 54 19.85 -3.78 3.43
C GLU A 54 19.34 -2.83 4.53
N ARG A 55 18.59 -1.79 4.17
CA ARG A 55 18.10 -0.74 5.08
C ARG A 55 16.64 -0.95 5.49
N GLY A 56 15.95 -1.91 4.88
CA GLY A 56 14.56 -2.23 5.19
C GLY A 56 13.74 -2.50 3.94
N LEU A 57 12.55 -1.91 3.88
CA LEU A 57 11.57 -2.14 2.84
C LEU A 57 11.17 -0.81 2.20
N THR A 58 11.18 -0.77 0.88
CA THR A 58 10.52 0.27 0.09
C THR A 58 9.17 -0.26 -0.33
N VAL A 59 8.10 0.43 0.06
CA VAL A 59 6.73 0.04 -0.25
C VAL A 59 6.11 1.05 -1.21
N THR A 60 5.72 0.58 -2.39
CA THR A 60 4.89 1.32 -3.33
C THR A 60 3.46 0.83 -3.23
N ALA A 61 2.54 1.70 -2.82
CA ALA A 61 1.13 1.40 -2.69
C ALA A 61 0.33 2.24 -3.69
N GLY A 62 -0.65 1.64 -4.34
CA GLY A 62 -1.44 2.35 -5.35
C GLY A 62 -2.42 1.44 -6.04
N GLY A 63 -2.73 1.73 -7.28
CA GLY A 63 -3.59 0.87 -8.08
C GLY A 63 -4.12 1.49 -9.36
N ARG A 64 -5.00 0.73 -10.00
CA ARG A 64 -5.80 1.21 -11.12
C ARG A 64 -6.77 2.28 -10.62
N LEU A 65 -7.01 3.33 -11.40
CA LEU A 65 -8.02 4.35 -11.13
C LEU A 65 -8.71 4.75 -12.45
N GLU A 66 -10.03 4.76 -12.48
CA GLU A 66 -10.77 5.31 -13.63
C GLU A 66 -10.59 6.82 -13.69
N ALA A 67 -10.26 7.36 -14.87
CA ALA A 67 -9.82 8.75 -15.08
C ALA A 67 -10.79 9.82 -14.56
N ALA A 68 -12.08 9.49 -14.40
CA ALA A 68 -13.12 10.43 -13.92
C ALA A 68 -13.41 10.35 -12.40
N SER A 69 -12.77 9.44 -11.65
CA SER A 69 -13.18 9.12 -10.28
C SER A 69 -12.69 10.12 -9.23
N LEU A 70 -11.47 10.62 -9.36
CA LEU A 70 -10.83 11.56 -8.44
C LEU A 70 -9.62 12.19 -9.13
N PRO A 71 -9.30 13.47 -8.88
CA PRO A 71 -8.01 14.02 -9.31
C PRO A 71 -6.87 13.14 -8.78
N HIS A 72 -5.95 12.75 -9.66
CA HIS A 72 -4.86 11.83 -9.34
C HIS A 72 -4.00 12.34 -8.18
N ASP A 73 -3.82 13.66 -8.06
CA ASP A 73 -3.08 14.27 -6.95
C ASP A 73 -3.75 14.07 -5.59
N LEU A 74 -5.08 14.15 -5.53
CA LEU A 74 -5.81 13.91 -4.29
C LEU A 74 -5.78 12.42 -3.91
N ALA A 75 -5.89 11.52 -4.89
CA ALA A 75 -5.72 10.08 -4.67
C ALA A 75 -4.31 9.78 -4.13
N ARG A 76 -3.27 10.35 -4.76
CA ARG A 76 -1.87 10.21 -4.33
C ARG A 76 -1.66 10.73 -2.91
N ALA A 77 -2.22 11.90 -2.59
CA ALA A 77 -2.12 12.50 -1.26
C ALA A 77 -2.75 11.62 -0.17
N ARG A 78 -3.93 11.02 -0.45
CA ARG A 78 -4.56 10.07 0.48
C ARG A 78 -3.72 8.83 0.70
N ILE A 79 -3.13 8.27 -0.36
CA ILE A 79 -2.25 7.10 -0.24
C ILE A 79 -1.00 7.44 0.57
N ALA A 80 -0.37 8.59 0.31
CA ALA A 80 0.78 9.05 1.07
C ALA A 80 0.44 9.24 2.56
N ALA A 81 -0.69 9.90 2.86
CA ALA A 81 -1.16 10.09 4.23
C ALA A 81 -1.45 8.76 4.94
N LEU A 82 -2.00 7.77 4.22
CA LEU A 82 -2.22 6.42 4.74
C LEU A 82 -0.89 5.73 5.09
N LEU A 83 0.12 5.81 4.21
CA LEU A 83 1.44 5.21 4.43
C LEU A 83 2.22 5.87 5.58
N GLU A 84 2.03 7.17 5.79
CA GLU A 84 2.67 7.94 6.87
C GLU A 84 1.90 7.93 8.19
N CYS A 85 0.68 7.38 8.23
CA CYS A 85 -0.16 7.35 9.43
C CYS A 85 0.50 6.52 10.55
N PRO A 86 0.91 7.13 11.69
CA PRO A 86 1.65 6.42 12.74
C PRO A 86 0.90 5.22 13.32
N ARG A 87 -0.43 5.35 13.49
CA ARG A 87 -1.30 4.28 14.00
C ARG A 87 -1.34 3.08 13.07
N HIS A 88 -1.42 3.30 11.76
CA HIS A 88 -1.39 2.21 10.79
C HIS A 88 -0.02 1.55 10.73
N ARG A 89 1.05 2.35 10.65
CA ARG A 89 2.43 1.86 10.64
C ARG A 89 2.73 0.97 11.84
N ALA A 90 2.37 1.41 13.05
CA ALA A 90 2.57 0.62 14.27
C ALA A 90 1.84 -0.73 14.20
N ARG A 91 0.56 -0.73 13.80
CA ARG A 91 -0.24 -1.96 13.69
C ARG A 91 0.29 -2.91 12.61
N TRP A 92 0.66 -2.39 11.45
CA TRP A 92 1.19 -3.19 10.36
C TRP A 92 2.52 -3.84 10.73
N LEU A 93 3.42 -3.08 11.36
CA LEU A 93 4.74 -3.57 11.78
C LEU A 93 4.62 -4.62 12.87
N ALA A 94 3.78 -4.41 13.88
CA ALA A 94 3.52 -5.42 14.92
C ALA A 94 3.11 -6.77 14.29
N TRP A 95 2.15 -6.75 13.36
CA TRP A 95 1.68 -7.96 12.67
C TRP A 95 2.72 -8.58 11.72
N ALA A 96 3.53 -7.74 11.08
CA ALA A 96 4.53 -8.16 10.10
C ALA A 96 5.83 -8.67 10.76
N GLN A 97 6.10 -8.33 12.02
CA GLN A 97 7.27 -8.80 12.77
C GLN A 97 7.05 -10.15 13.46
N GLU A 98 5.81 -10.51 13.82
CA GLU A 98 5.55 -11.73 14.60
C GLU A 98 5.76 -13.06 13.81
N ARG A 99 6.84 -13.77 14.13
CA ARG A 99 6.83 -15.15 14.68
C ARG A 99 8.29 -15.55 14.92
N THR A 100 8.71 -15.48 16.17
CA THR A 100 9.67 -16.45 16.72
C THR A 100 8.80 -17.43 17.50
N THR A 101 8.47 -18.56 16.88
CA THR A 101 8.14 -19.78 17.62
C THR A 101 9.38 -20.64 17.63
#